data_AF-A0A2W7J0P1-F1
#
_entry.id   AF-A0A2W7J0P1-F1
#
_cell.length_a   1.000
_cell.length_b   1.000
_cell.length_c   1.000
_cell.angle_alpha   90.00
_cell.angle_beta   90.00
_cell.angle_gamma   90.00
#
_symmetry.space_group_name_H-M   'P 1'
#
loop_
_entity.id
_entity.type
_entity.pdbx_description
1 polymer ?
#
loop_
_entity_poly.entity_id
_entity_poly.type
_entity_poly.pdbx_seq_one_letter_code
_entity_poly.pdbx_strand_id
1 'polypeptide(L)' 'MPIASNDPQAMQIAAGLVSDAGCDPVEMGNLASAMAFQQGGPGWRAQLTARQLRRRLSLPDA' A
#
# COMPACT_ATOMS: atom_id res chain seq x y z
N MET A 1 0.98 3.67 3.96
CA MET A 1 0.82 2.22 4.20
C MET A 1 0.38 1.53 2.92
N PRO A 2 1.14 0.52 2.44
CA PRO A 2 0.73 -0.26 1.27
C PRO A 2 -0.42 -1.20 1.63
N ILE A 3 -1.45 -1.25 0.78
CA ILE A 3 -2.61 -2.14 0.90
C ILE A 3 -2.93 -2.80 -0.44
N ALA A 4 -3.40 -4.04 -0.41
CA ALA A 4 -3.69 -4.86 -1.59
C ALA A 4 -4.96 -5.69 -1.37
N SER A 5 -5.81 -5.80 -2.38
CA SER A 5 -7.05 -6.59 -2.31
C SER A 5 -7.53 -6.96 -3.72
N ASN A 6 -8.17 -8.12 -3.85
CA ASN A 6 -8.93 -8.47 -5.06
C ASN A 6 -10.39 -7.99 -5.01
N ASP A 7 -10.84 -7.57 -3.82
CA ASP A 7 -12.19 -7.07 -3.57
C ASP A 7 -12.16 -5.53 -3.50
N PRO A 8 -12.85 -4.82 -4.42
CA PRO A 8 -12.89 -3.36 -4.44
C PRO A 8 -13.58 -2.74 -3.22
N GLN A 9 -14.62 -3.37 -2.67
CA GLN A 9 -15.31 -2.87 -1.49
C GLN A 9 -14.42 -2.99 -0.25
N ALA A 10 -13.74 -4.13 -0.09
CA ALA A 10 -12.78 -4.31 0.99
C ALA A 10 -11.61 -3.31 0.88
N MET A 11 -11.14 -3.01 -0.34
CA MET A 11 -10.10 -2.00 -0.56
C MET A 11 -10.52 -0.62 -0.05
N GLN A 12 -11.73 -0.18 -0.40
CA GLN A 12 -12.26 1.13 0.02
C GLN A 12 -12.37 1.24 1.54
N ILE A 13 -12.89 0.19 2.20
CA ILE A 13 -12.99 0.15 3.67
C ILE A 13 -11.61 0.24 4.31
N ALA A 14 -10.65 -0.55 3.83
CA ALA A 14 -9.28 -0.56 4.38
C ALA A 14 -8.56 0.78 4.14
N ALA A 15 -8.71 1.40 2.97
CA ALA A 15 -8.15 2.71 2.67
C ALA A 15 -8.69 3.80 3.61
N GLY A 16 -9.99 3.75 3.91
CA GLY A 16 -10.63 4.60 4.92
C GLY A 16 -10.00 4.43 6.29
N LEU A 17 -9.92 3.19 6.79
CA LEU A 17 -9.31 2.90 8.11
C LEU A 17 -7.85 3.34 8.20
N VAL A 18 -7.06 3.16 7.14
CA VAL A 18 -5.66 3.62 7.09
C VAL A 18 -5.60 5.15 7.22
N SER A 19 -6.48 5.86 6.51
CA SER A 19 -6.57 7.32 6.56
C SER A 19 -7.03 7.81 7.94
N ASP A 20 -8.04 7.18 8.52
CA ASP A 20 -8.57 7.48 9.86
C ASP A 20 -7.51 7.25 10.96
N ALA A 21 -6.60 6.29 10.75
CA ALA A 21 -5.45 6.06 11.62
C ALA A 21 -4.31 7.07 11.44
N GLY A 22 -4.46 8.07 10.56
CA GLY A 22 -3.45 9.09 10.27
C GLY A 22 -2.33 8.61 9.35
N CYS A 23 -2.53 7.52 8.61
CA CYS A 23 -1.58 7.03 7.61
C CYS A 23 -2.06 7.36 6.19
N ASP A 24 -1.11 7.54 5.27
CA ASP A 24 -1.45 7.69 3.85
C ASP A 24 -1.62 6.32 3.17
N PRO A 25 -2.81 5.93 2.66
CA PRO A 25 -2.96 4.67 1.94
C PRO A 25 -2.21 4.68 0.59
N VAL A 26 -1.54 3.58 0.28
CA VAL A 26 -0.91 3.32 -1.02
C VAL A 26 -1.53 2.04 -1.58
N GLU A 27 -2.49 2.20 -2.47
CA GLU A 27 -3.19 1.07 -3.10
C GLU A 27 -2.29 0.40 -4.14
N MET A 28 -2.00 -0.88 -3.90
CA MET A 28 -1.12 -1.72 -4.73
C MET A 28 -1.89 -2.53 -5.80
N GLY A 29 -3.22 -2.42 -5.81
CA GLY A 29 -4.10 -3.20 -6.66
C GLY A 29 -4.40 -4.59 -6.07
N ASN A 30 -4.22 -5.63 -6.89
CA ASN A 30 -4.60 -7.01 -6.57
C ASN A 30 -3.83 -7.61 -5.38
N LEU A 31 -4.35 -8.68 -4.77
CA LEU A 31 -3.74 -9.32 -3.60
C LEU A 31 -2.34 -9.88 -3.90
N ALA A 32 -2.05 -10.31 -5.13
CA ALA A 32 -0.72 -10.83 -5.49
C ALA A 32 0.39 -9.76 -5.38
N SER A 33 0.04 -8.47 -5.53
CA SER A 33 0.97 -7.36 -5.31
C SER A 33 1.50 -7.28 -3.86
N ALA A 34 0.86 -7.95 -2.90
CA ALA A 34 1.31 -8.02 -1.51
C ALA A 34 2.73 -8.56 -1.34
N MET A 35 3.21 -9.37 -2.30
CA MET A 35 4.59 -9.84 -2.34
C MET A 35 5.61 -8.70 -2.29
N ALA A 36 5.25 -7.51 -2.79
CA ALA A 36 6.14 -6.36 -2.80
C ALA A 36 6.36 -5.76 -1.40
N PHE A 37 5.48 -5.98 -0.44
CA PHE A 37 5.54 -5.35 0.88
C PHE A 37 5.35 -6.30 2.08
N GLN A 38 5.16 -7.61 1.85
CA GLN A 38 5.35 -8.65 2.87
C GLN A 38 6.85 -8.89 3.14
N GLN A 39 7.18 -9.71 4.16
CA GLN A 39 8.56 -10.05 4.49
C GLN A 39 9.35 -10.54 3.26
N GLY A 40 10.53 -9.95 3.03
CA GLY A 40 11.38 -10.21 1.88
C GLY A 40 11.12 -9.31 0.66
N GLY A 41 9.97 -8.64 0.60
CA GLY A 41 9.66 -7.66 -0.43
C GLY A 41 10.32 -6.30 -0.18
N PRO A 42 10.52 -5.47 -1.22
CA PRO A 42 11.16 -4.17 -1.09
C PRO A 42 10.43 -3.23 -0.11
N GLY A 43 9.10 -3.31 0.01
CA GLY A 43 8.29 -2.48 0.91
C GLY A 43 8.23 -2.95 2.36
N TRP A 44 8.83 -4.10 2.71
CA TRP A 44 8.78 -4.64 4.06
C TRP A 44 9.43 -3.71 5.08
N ARG A 45 8.67 -3.32 6.12
CA ARG A 45 9.12 -2.42 7.20
C ARG A 45 9.77 -1.13 6.69
N ALA A 46 9.39 -0.66 5.50
CA ALA A 46 9.90 0.57 4.93
C ALA A 46 9.24 1.79 5.60
N GLN A 47 9.96 2.48 6.47
CA GLN A 47 9.51 3.72 7.11
C GLN A 47 9.66 4.90 6.15
N LEU A 48 8.70 5.05 5.24
CA LEU A 48 8.72 6.01 4.14
C LEU A 48 7.39 6.77 4.06
N THR A 49 7.43 7.98 3.50
CA THR A 49 6.21 8.69 3.08
C THR A 49 5.52 7.94 1.93
N ALA A 50 4.24 8.22 1.68
CA ALA A 50 3.50 7.60 0.57
C ALA A 50 4.20 7.76 -0.78
N ARG A 51 4.69 8.97 -1.09
CA ARG A 51 5.44 9.27 -2.31
C ARG A 51 6.75 8.47 -2.38
N GLN A 52 7.51 8.42 -1.30
CA GLN A 52 8.74 7.63 -1.26
C GLN A 52 8.47 6.13 -1.43
N LEU A 53 7.39 5.62 -0.82
CA LEU A 53 6.96 4.24 -0.96
C LEU A 53 6.52 3.92 -2.39
N ARG A 54 5.72 4.78 -3.04
CA ARG A 54 5.33 4.63 -4.45
C ARG A 54 6.54 4.48 -5.35
N ARG A 55 7.52 5.39 -5.24
CA ARG A 55 8.78 5.30 -6.00
C ARG A 55 9.56 4.01 -5.72
N ARG A 56 9.65 3.59 -4.46
CA ARG A 56 10.32 2.34 -4.07
C ARG A 56 9.66 1.10 -4.64
N LEU A 57 8.35 1.15 -4.87
CA LEU A 57 7.55 0.06 -5.41
C LEU A 57 7.29 0.23 -6.92
N SER A 58 8.02 1.13 -7.59
CA SER A 58 7.89 1.42 -9.03
C SER A 58 6.45 1.81 -9.45
N LEU A 59 5.71 2.47 -8.56
CA LEU A 59 4.39 3.00 -8.83
C LEU A 59 4.47 4.44 -9.35
N PRO A 60 3.46 4.90 -10.13
CA PRO A 60 3.31 6.30 -10.46
C PRO A 60 3.18 7.18 -9.20
N ASP A 61 3.74 8.38 -9.27
CA ASP A 61 3.44 9.44 -8.31
C ASP A 61 1.95 9.83 -8.46
N ALA A 62 1.28 10.06 -7.33
CA ALA A 62 -0.14 10.45 -7.26
C ALA A 62 -0.30 11.96 -7.13
#